data_AF-D7BEF0-F1
#
_entry.id   AF-D7BEF0-F1
#
_cell.length_a   1.000
_cell.length_b   1.000
_cell.length_c   1.000
_cell.angle_alpha   90.00
_cell.angle_beta   90.00
_cell.angle_gamma   90.00
#
_symmetry.space_group_name_H-M   'P 1'
#
loop_
_entity.id
_entity.type
_entity.pdbx_description
1 polymer ?
#
loop_
_entity_poly.entity_id
_entity_poly.type
_entity_poly.pdbx_seq_one_letter_code
_entity_poly.pdbx_strand_id
1 'polypeptide(L)'
;MAMVEVQGRYVTFIPPAQARFLIGDFTDWDKKPMPISKPITLEFPAEAYLEYAFMDASGQPFPDPDNPHKAQNPWWTYPRAIELPGFQFEAPPLPHGEGPGVHRHRLESKVYPGPRRYYVYEPSRAPSATLYVQDGVAYYRTAQFADVAEALCERGEIQPVRMVFVEPEDRAREYTFDERYEEFLLEEILPAVESQYGPTPERALWGASLGGLVSAWIAWRNPDRFQKVGTQSACLTAEPGNQDRYTAPEWLTAQYAQSERLPLRFYCETGQIEWLLAANRRFAAMLADKGYPHAYHERKSGHNWMTWRQGLAPGLRFLFGL
;
A
#
# COMPACT_ATOMS: atom_id res chain seq x y z
N MET A 1 -8.46 -33.42 10.22
CA MET A 1 -9.73 -32.72 9.93
C MET A 1 -9.31 -31.32 9.57
N ALA A 2 -9.74 -30.79 8.42
CA ALA A 2 -9.28 -29.47 8.00
C ALA A 2 -9.58 -28.43 9.07
N MET A 3 -8.60 -27.57 9.38
CA MET A 3 -8.77 -26.50 10.37
C MET A 3 -9.59 -25.32 9.82
N VAL A 4 -9.90 -25.34 8.52
CA VAL A 4 -10.76 -24.37 7.85
C VAL A 4 -11.71 -25.08 6.89
N GLU A 5 -12.98 -24.66 6.93
CA GLU A 5 -14.02 -25.10 5.99
C GLU A 5 -14.68 -23.87 5.35
N VAL A 6 -14.87 -23.90 4.03
CA VAL A 6 -15.46 -22.81 3.26
C VAL A 6 -16.79 -23.25 2.65
N GLN A 7 -17.87 -22.51 2.93
CA GLN A 7 -19.19 -22.74 2.36
C GLN A 7 -19.77 -21.42 1.82
N GLY A 8 -19.64 -21.21 0.52
CA GLY A 8 -20.01 -19.93 -0.10
C GLY A 8 -19.19 -18.79 0.50
N ARG A 9 -19.86 -17.84 1.15
CA ARG A 9 -19.21 -16.69 1.81
C ARG A 9 -18.95 -16.87 3.32
N TYR A 10 -19.23 -18.07 3.83
CA TYR A 10 -19.01 -18.43 5.24
C TYR A 10 -17.73 -19.25 5.36
N VAL A 11 -16.90 -18.89 6.34
CA VAL A 11 -15.67 -19.61 6.68
C VAL A 11 -15.75 -20.07 8.12
N THR A 12 -15.63 -21.37 8.34
CA THR A 12 -15.55 -21.97 9.66
C THR A 12 -14.10 -22.26 10.00
N PHE A 13 -13.60 -21.63 11.06
CA PHE A 13 -12.27 -21.86 11.62
C PHE A 13 -12.38 -22.83 12.78
N ILE A 14 -11.61 -23.90 12.75
CA ILE A 14 -11.55 -24.95 13.75
C ILE A 14 -10.20 -24.81 14.47
N PRO A 15 -10.18 -24.57 15.80
CA PRO A 15 -8.94 -24.29 16.50
C PRO A 15 -8.08 -25.57 16.67
N PRO A 16 -6.79 -25.54 16.28
CA PRO A 16 -5.85 -26.58 16.70
C PRO A 16 -5.61 -26.50 18.23
N ALA A 17 -5.08 -27.57 18.82
CA ALA A 17 -4.99 -27.72 20.28
C ALA A 17 -4.30 -26.55 21.01
N GLN A 18 -3.30 -25.92 20.38
CA GLN A 18 -2.56 -24.79 20.95
C GLN A 18 -3.21 -23.41 20.70
N ALA A 19 -4.22 -23.31 19.82
CA ALA A 19 -4.85 -22.03 19.50
C ALA A 19 -5.66 -21.50 20.69
N ARG A 20 -5.49 -20.21 20.96
CA ARG A 20 -6.30 -19.44 21.91
C ARG A 20 -7.03 -18.30 21.25
N PHE A 21 -6.44 -17.75 20.19
CA PHE A 21 -7.06 -16.71 19.41
C PHE A 21 -6.98 -17.04 17.91
N LEU A 22 -8.00 -16.56 17.20
CA LEU A 22 -8.01 -16.41 15.76
C LEU A 22 -7.67 -14.95 15.45
N ILE A 23 -6.70 -14.74 14.56
CA ILE A 23 -6.30 -13.43 14.07
C ILE A 23 -6.29 -13.41 12.55
N GLY A 24 -6.42 -12.23 11.95
CA GLY A 24 -6.32 -12.04 10.51
C GLY A 24 -6.75 -10.65 10.09
N ASP A 25 -7.02 -10.49 8.80
CA ASP A 25 -7.49 -9.22 8.23
C ASP A 25 -8.71 -8.65 9.00
N PHE A 26 -9.66 -9.52 9.38
CA PHE A 26 -10.90 -9.15 10.07
C PHE A 26 -10.74 -8.82 11.57
N THR A 27 -9.58 -9.10 12.15
CA THR A 27 -9.26 -8.72 13.54
C THR A 27 -8.23 -7.61 13.63
N ASP A 28 -7.85 -7.02 12.49
CA ASP A 28 -6.69 -6.14 12.40
C ASP A 28 -5.44 -6.83 13.02
N TRP A 29 -5.26 -8.11 12.69
CA TRP A 29 -4.23 -9.01 13.23
C TRP A 29 -4.27 -9.13 14.76
N ASP A 30 -3.19 -8.79 15.44
CA ASP A 30 -3.00 -8.89 16.89
C ASP A 30 -3.71 -7.78 17.67
N LYS A 31 -4.35 -6.82 16.99
CA LYS A 31 -5.03 -5.70 17.64
C LYS A 31 -6.35 -6.09 18.31
N LYS A 32 -7.17 -6.90 17.65
CA LYS A 32 -8.48 -7.37 18.17
C LYS A 32 -8.58 -8.90 18.10
N PRO A 33 -7.64 -9.64 18.71
CA PRO A 33 -7.58 -11.09 18.57
C PRO A 33 -8.87 -11.72 19.09
N MET A 34 -9.48 -12.59 18.29
CA MET A 34 -10.76 -13.19 18.63
C MET A 34 -10.53 -14.50 19.40
N PRO A 35 -10.98 -14.63 20.66
CA PRO A 35 -10.84 -15.88 21.41
C PRO A 35 -11.50 -17.05 20.68
N ILE A 36 -10.80 -18.18 20.59
CA ILE A 36 -11.30 -19.39 19.92
C ILE A 36 -11.01 -20.63 20.77
N SER A 37 -12.06 -21.34 21.16
CA SER A 37 -12.00 -22.61 21.93
C SER A 37 -12.87 -23.71 21.34
N LYS A 38 -13.70 -23.36 20.36
CA LYS A 38 -14.57 -24.22 19.55
C LYS A 38 -14.66 -23.62 18.15
N PRO A 39 -15.18 -24.34 17.15
CA PRO A 39 -15.33 -23.79 15.81
C PRO A 39 -16.09 -22.47 15.79
N ILE A 40 -15.61 -21.50 15.00
CA ILE A 40 -16.25 -20.20 14.78
C ILE A 40 -16.49 -20.03 13.29
N THR A 41 -17.72 -19.70 12.90
CA THR A 41 -18.09 -19.37 11.52
C THR A 41 -18.23 -17.87 11.37
N LEU A 42 -17.51 -17.29 10.42
CA LEU A 42 -17.57 -15.87 10.06
C LEU A 42 -18.10 -15.71 8.64
N GLU A 43 -18.81 -14.61 8.38
CA GLU A 43 -19.28 -14.22 7.06
C GLU A 43 -18.39 -13.11 6.47
N PHE A 44 -17.97 -13.27 5.22
CA PHE A 44 -17.11 -12.33 4.49
C PHE A 44 -17.77 -11.86 3.20
N PRO A 45 -17.31 -10.79 2.52
CA PRO A 45 -17.78 -10.47 1.16
C PRO A 45 -17.68 -11.70 0.23
N ALA A 46 -18.65 -11.88 -0.68
CA ALA A 46 -18.55 -12.95 -1.68
C ALA A 46 -17.31 -12.75 -2.55
N GLU A 47 -16.62 -13.85 -2.91
CA GLU A 47 -15.38 -13.81 -3.72
C GLU A 47 -14.22 -13.11 -3.02
N ALA A 48 -14.21 -13.04 -1.68
CA ALA A 48 -13.12 -12.40 -0.95
C ALA A 48 -11.84 -13.25 -0.93
N TYR A 49 -10.72 -12.54 -0.79
CA TYR A 49 -9.45 -13.10 -0.33
C TYR A 49 -9.22 -12.63 1.11
N LEU A 50 -8.76 -13.52 1.98
CA LEU A 50 -8.48 -13.18 3.38
C LEU A 50 -7.23 -13.89 3.88
N GLU A 51 -6.46 -13.17 4.69
CA GLU A 51 -5.33 -13.71 5.43
C GLU A 51 -5.69 -13.91 6.91
N TYR A 52 -5.27 -15.04 7.48
CA TYR A 52 -5.48 -15.37 8.88
C TYR A 52 -4.34 -16.19 9.46
N ALA A 53 -4.33 -16.30 10.78
CA ALA A 53 -3.48 -17.20 11.55
C ALA A 53 -4.13 -17.54 12.88
N PHE A 54 -3.55 -18.51 13.59
CA PHE A 54 -3.89 -18.74 14.99
C PHE A 54 -2.84 -18.09 15.89
N MET A 55 -3.20 -17.83 17.14
CA MET A 55 -2.29 -17.29 18.14
C MET A 55 -2.47 -18.04 19.45
N ASP A 56 -1.36 -18.37 20.09
CA ASP A 56 -1.35 -19.18 21.31
C ASP A 56 -1.60 -18.35 22.59
N ALA A 57 -1.52 -19.00 23.75
CA ALA A 57 -1.73 -18.34 25.05
C ALA A 57 -0.65 -17.30 25.40
N SER A 58 0.52 -17.39 24.77
CA SER A 58 1.63 -16.44 24.96
C SER A 58 1.51 -15.21 24.05
N GLY A 59 0.53 -15.19 23.15
CA GLY A 59 0.38 -14.14 22.15
C GLY A 59 1.27 -14.34 20.92
N GLN A 60 1.80 -15.55 20.71
CA GLN A 60 2.64 -15.85 19.54
C GLN A 60 1.77 -16.33 18.37
N PRO A 61 1.77 -15.63 17.21
CA PRO A 61 1.13 -16.11 16.00
C PRO A 61 1.81 -17.35 15.43
N PHE A 62 1.01 -18.27 14.90
CA PHE A 62 1.46 -19.47 14.21
C PHE A 62 0.49 -19.84 13.07
N PRO A 63 0.99 -20.48 11.99
CA PRO A 63 0.17 -20.81 10.85
C PRO A 63 -0.88 -21.88 11.19
N ASP A 64 -1.98 -21.88 10.44
CA ASP A 64 -2.80 -23.08 10.32
C ASP A 64 -1.93 -24.23 9.75
N PRO A 65 -1.78 -25.35 10.48
CA PRO A 65 -0.93 -26.46 10.06
C PRO A 65 -1.48 -27.23 8.85
N ASP A 66 -2.79 -27.18 8.62
CA ASP A 66 -3.48 -27.96 7.59
C ASP A 66 -3.77 -27.13 6.32
N ASN A 67 -3.64 -25.80 6.39
CA ASN A 67 -3.75 -24.93 5.23
C ASN A 67 -2.38 -24.70 4.56
N PRO A 68 -2.12 -25.24 3.35
CA PRO A 68 -0.86 -25.06 2.64
C PRO A 68 -0.74 -23.70 1.94
N HIS A 69 -1.84 -22.95 1.80
CA HIS A 69 -1.88 -21.70 1.06
C HIS A 69 -1.25 -20.58 1.89
N LYS A 70 0.03 -20.30 1.62
CA LYS A 70 0.75 -19.18 2.23
C LYS A 70 0.25 -17.87 1.65
N ALA A 71 0.05 -16.88 2.52
CA ALA A 71 -0.15 -15.50 2.08
C ALA A 71 1.09 -14.96 1.36
N GLN A 72 0.87 -14.04 0.43
CA GLN A 72 1.96 -13.28 -0.20
C GLN A 72 2.38 -12.11 0.69
N ASN A 73 3.04 -12.44 1.80
CA ASN A 73 3.42 -11.46 2.82
C ASN A 73 4.96 -11.40 2.97
N PRO A 74 5.60 -10.24 2.76
CA PRO A 74 7.06 -10.13 2.84
C PRO A 74 7.58 -9.96 4.29
N TRP A 75 6.70 -9.75 5.27
CA TRP A 75 7.08 -9.48 6.66
C TRP A 75 6.87 -10.68 7.58
N TRP A 76 5.86 -11.50 7.29
CA TRP A 76 5.51 -12.66 8.12
C TRP A 76 5.31 -13.92 7.29
N THR A 77 5.73 -15.05 7.85
CA THR A 77 5.65 -16.36 7.20
C THR A 77 4.49 -17.23 7.71
N TYR A 78 3.90 -16.84 8.83
CA TYR A 78 2.81 -17.55 9.49
C TYR A 78 1.43 -17.35 8.85
N PRO A 79 1.10 -16.21 8.20
CA PRO A 79 -0.22 -16.05 7.59
C PRO A 79 -0.57 -17.15 6.57
N ARG A 80 -1.85 -17.51 6.55
CA ARG A 80 -2.46 -18.37 5.56
C ARG A 80 -3.57 -17.64 4.84
N ALA A 81 -3.70 -17.95 3.56
CA ALA A 81 -4.68 -17.35 2.68
C ALA A 81 -5.90 -18.27 2.54
N ILE A 82 -7.07 -17.65 2.39
CA ILE A 82 -8.30 -18.31 1.96
C ILE A 82 -8.85 -17.51 0.78
N GLU A 83 -9.11 -18.21 -0.31
CA GLU A 83 -9.81 -17.70 -1.48
C GLU A 83 -11.25 -18.23 -1.43
N LEU A 84 -12.22 -17.33 -1.31
CA LEU A 84 -13.62 -17.72 -1.34
C LEU A 84 -14.05 -18.09 -2.78
N PRO A 85 -15.08 -18.93 -2.94
CA PRO A 85 -15.57 -19.32 -4.26
C PRO A 85 -15.82 -18.10 -5.16
N GLY A 86 -15.25 -18.15 -6.36
CA GLY A 86 -15.34 -17.08 -7.35
C GLY A 86 -14.32 -15.95 -7.17
N PHE A 87 -13.41 -16.02 -6.19
CA PHE A 87 -12.27 -15.10 -6.13
C PHE A 87 -11.48 -15.13 -7.44
N GLN A 88 -11.21 -13.94 -7.98
CA GLN A 88 -10.39 -13.75 -9.17
C GLN A 88 -9.27 -12.77 -8.85
N PHE A 89 -8.03 -13.24 -8.97
CA PHE A 89 -6.88 -12.36 -8.95
C PHE A 89 -6.56 -11.91 -10.38
N GLU A 90 -6.80 -10.63 -10.66
CA GLU A 90 -6.30 -10.00 -11.88
C GLU A 90 -4.80 -9.74 -11.72
N ALA A 91 -3.99 -10.70 -12.16
CA ALA A 91 -2.55 -10.56 -12.16
C ALA A 91 -2.14 -9.30 -12.95
N PRO A 92 -1.34 -8.40 -12.36
CA PRO A 92 -0.82 -7.26 -13.08
C PRO A 92 -0.06 -7.70 -14.34
N PRO A 93 -0.13 -6.93 -15.43
CA PRO A 93 0.59 -7.25 -16.65
C PRO A 93 2.10 -7.27 -16.39
N LEU A 94 2.78 -8.17 -17.10
CA LEU A 94 4.25 -8.27 -17.12
C LEU A 94 4.77 -7.89 -18.51
N PRO A 95 6.00 -7.35 -18.60
CA PRO A 95 6.58 -6.94 -19.86
C PRO A 95 6.94 -8.16 -20.73
N HIS A 96 7.08 -7.96 -22.04
CA HIS A 96 7.37 -9.03 -23.00
C HIS A 96 8.78 -9.63 -22.87
N GLY A 97 9.70 -9.00 -22.13
CA GLY A 97 11.07 -9.47 -21.90
C GLY A 97 11.66 -8.98 -20.57
N GLU A 98 12.97 -9.11 -20.40
CA GLU A 98 13.67 -8.46 -19.29
C GLU A 98 13.56 -6.94 -19.50
N GLY A 99 12.77 -6.26 -18.66
CA GLY A 99 12.66 -4.80 -18.67
C GLY A 99 14.03 -4.14 -18.41
N PRO A 100 14.13 -2.79 -18.50
CA PRO A 100 15.39 -2.06 -18.30
C PRO A 100 16.01 -2.28 -16.90
N GLY A 101 15.27 -2.88 -15.99
CA GLY A 101 15.72 -3.26 -14.67
C GLY A 101 15.63 -2.11 -13.68
N VAL A 102 16.00 -2.40 -12.44
CA VAL A 102 15.93 -1.45 -11.34
C VAL A 102 17.31 -1.29 -10.74
N HIS A 103 17.85 -0.08 -10.82
CA HIS A 103 19.19 0.25 -10.37
C HIS A 103 19.19 0.67 -8.90
N ARG A 104 20.14 0.15 -8.13
CA ARG A 104 20.31 0.50 -6.71
C ARG A 104 21.23 1.69 -6.57
N HIS A 105 20.80 2.67 -5.79
CA HIS A 105 21.57 3.85 -5.42
C HIS A 105 21.77 3.91 -3.91
N ARG A 106 22.79 4.65 -3.52
CA ARG A 106 23.11 4.98 -2.14
C ARG A 106 23.53 6.43 -2.10
N LEU A 107 23.00 7.17 -1.14
CA LEU A 107 23.38 8.57 -0.89
C LEU A 107 23.74 8.73 0.59
N GLU A 108 24.73 9.56 0.88
CA GLU A 108 25.05 9.93 2.26
C GLU A 108 24.13 11.08 2.67
N SER A 109 23.22 10.82 3.61
CA SER A 109 22.19 11.79 3.98
C SER A 109 22.76 12.84 4.93
N LYS A 110 22.36 14.09 4.71
CA LYS A 110 22.58 15.22 5.63
C LYS A 110 21.44 15.34 6.62
N VAL A 111 20.24 14.90 6.24
CA VAL A 111 19.03 14.92 7.09
C VAL A 111 18.99 13.74 8.07
N TYR A 112 19.34 12.54 7.62
CA TYR A 112 19.36 11.32 8.43
C TYR A 112 20.78 10.84 8.71
N PRO A 113 21.01 10.15 9.85
CA PRO A 113 22.32 9.61 10.14
C PRO A 113 22.67 8.46 9.20
N GLY A 114 23.69 8.67 8.37
CA GLY A 114 24.28 7.63 7.55
C GLY A 114 23.65 7.47 6.17
N PRO A 115 23.99 6.36 5.49
CA PRO A 115 23.67 6.17 4.08
C PRO A 115 22.22 5.72 3.87
N ARG A 116 21.50 6.41 2.99
CA ARG A 116 20.14 6.02 2.58
C ARG A 116 20.18 5.34 1.22
N ARG A 117 19.31 4.34 1.03
CA ARG A 117 19.17 3.60 -0.23
C ARG A 117 17.87 3.97 -0.91
N TYR A 118 17.95 4.08 -2.23
CA TYR A 118 16.79 4.17 -3.10
C TYR A 118 17.08 3.40 -4.39
N TYR A 119 16.04 3.10 -5.15
CA TYR A 119 16.17 2.39 -6.40
C TYR A 119 15.46 3.15 -7.51
N VAL A 120 16.04 3.13 -8.71
CA VAL A 120 15.50 3.84 -9.86
C VAL A 120 15.24 2.84 -10.97
N TYR A 121 14.00 2.84 -11.44
CA TYR A 121 13.60 2.27 -12.72
C TYR A 121 13.50 3.42 -13.72
N GLU A 122 14.30 3.35 -14.78
CA GLU A 122 14.24 4.26 -15.92
C GLU A 122 13.53 3.54 -17.09
N PRO A 123 12.37 4.03 -17.56
CA PRO A 123 11.69 3.40 -18.68
C PRO A 123 12.52 3.49 -19.98
N SER A 124 12.27 2.58 -20.91
CA SER A 124 12.92 2.54 -22.22
C SER A 124 12.69 3.80 -23.08
N ARG A 125 11.63 4.54 -22.81
CA ARG A 125 11.23 5.79 -23.47
C ARG A 125 11.35 6.96 -22.49
N ALA A 126 11.62 8.15 -23.01
CA ALA A 126 11.74 9.36 -22.19
C ALA A 126 10.52 9.54 -21.25
N PRO A 127 10.72 9.59 -19.92
CA PRO A 127 9.61 9.65 -18.98
C PRO A 127 8.91 11.01 -19.00
N SER A 128 7.56 11.00 -18.95
CA SER A 128 6.76 12.21 -18.77
C SER A 128 6.54 12.57 -17.30
N ALA A 129 6.80 11.62 -16.39
CA ALA A 129 6.64 11.80 -14.96
C ALA A 129 7.65 10.96 -14.16
N THR A 130 7.94 11.41 -12.94
CA THR A 130 8.66 10.62 -11.91
C THR A 130 7.73 10.28 -10.77
N LEU A 131 7.54 9.00 -10.48
CA LEU A 131 6.75 8.46 -9.38
C LEU A 131 7.67 8.05 -8.21
N TYR A 132 7.55 8.73 -7.08
CA TYR A 132 8.26 8.39 -5.84
C TYR A 132 7.41 7.41 -5.03
N VAL A 133 7.90 6.18 -4.90
CA VAL A 133 7.20 5.05 -4.28
C VAL A 133 7.77 4.78 -2.90
N GLN A 134 6.90 4.87 -1.90
CA GLN A 134 7.18 4.57 -0.49
C GLN A 134 7.26 3.07 -0.25
N ASP A 135 7.97 2.62 0.79
CA ASP A 135 8.26 1.19 1.02
C ASP A 135 8.93 0.55 -0.20
N GLY A 136 9.92 1.26 -0.74
CA GLY A 136 10.47 1.05 -2.07
C GLY A 136 10.90 -0.40 -2.37
N VAL A 137 11.59 -1.07 -1.44
CA VAL A 137 12.02 -2.47 -1.63
C VAL A 137 10.82 -3.40 -1.78
N ALA A 138 9.77 -3.17 -1.01
CA ALA A 138 8.59 -4.02 -1.04
C ALA A 138 7.81 -3.85 -2.35
N TYR A 139 7.63 -2.61 -2.84
CA TYR A 139 6.98 -2.37 -4.13
C TYR A 139 7.79 -2.86 -5.33
N TYR A 140 9.11 -2.66 -5.30
CA TYR A 140 9.97 -3.16 -6.35
C TYR A 140 10.01 -4.70 -6.37
N ARG A 141 10.27 -5.36 -5.24
CA ARG A 141 10.50 -6.82 -5.22
C ARG A 141 9.23 -7.66 -5.11
N THR A 142 8.30 -7.25 -4.26
CA THR A 142 7.10 -8.05 -3.96
C THR A 142 5.97 -7.72 -4.93
N ALA A 143 5.81 -6.42 -5.24
CA ALA A 143 4.75 -5.96 -6.12
C ALA A 143 5.14 -5.95 -7.61
N GLN A 144 6.45 -5.98 -7.90
CA GLN A 144 7.00 -5.87 -9.26
C GLN A 144 6.52 -4.60 -9.97
N PHE A 145 6.42 -3.47 -9.24
CA PHE A 145 5.68 -2.31 -9.73
C PHE A 145 6.28 -1.69 -11.00
N ALA A 146 7.61 -1.73 -11.13
CA ALA A 146 8.31 -1.30 -12.34
C ALA A 146 7.94 -2.16 -13.57
N ASP A 147 7.84 -3.48 -13.40
CA ASP A 147 7.45 -4.41 -14.47
C ASP A 147 6.02 -4.12 -14.93
N VAL A 148 5.12 -3.83 -13.99
CA VAL A 148 3.73 -3.44 -14.31
C VAL A 148 3.69 -2.16 -15.15
N ALA A 149 4.50 -1.17 -14.79
CA ALA A 149 4.57 0.08 -15.55
C ALA A 149 5.18 -0.11 -16.94
N GLU A 150 6.26 -0.87 -17.07
CA GLU A 150 6.84 -1.21 -18.38
C GLU A 150 5.81 -1.91 -19.26
N ALA A 151 5.12 -2.92 -18.72
CA ALA A 151 4.11 -3.68 -19.46
C ALA A 151 2.96 -2.80 -19.96
N LEU A 152 2.49 -1.86 -19.15
CA LEU A 152 1.45 -0.91 -19.54
C LEU A 152 1.97 0.11 -20.58
N CYS A 153 3.23 0.52 -20.46
CA CYS A 153 3.88 1.40 -21.44
C CYS A 153 4.08 0.70 -22.80
N GLU A 154 4.53 -0.57 -22.82
CA GLU A 154 4.64 -1.41 -24.02
C GLU A 154 3.30 -1.56 -24.74
N ARG A 155 2.20 -1.65 -23.98
CA ARG A 155 0.83 -1.75 -24.50
C ARG A 155 0.23 -0.42 -24.94
N GLY A 156 0.92 0.70 -24.73
CA GLY A 156 0.41 2.03 -25.02
C GLY A 156 -0.78 2.43 -24.14
N GLU A 157 -0.86 1.90 -22.92
CA GLU A 157 -1.94 2.19 -21.98
C GLU A 157 -1.60 3.36 -21.03
N ILE A 158 -0.30 3.63 -20.83
CA ILE A 158 0.19 4.77 -20.05
C ILE A 158 1.35 5.47 -20.75
N GLN A 159 1.55 6.74 -20.42
CA GLN A 159 2.80 7.46 -20.71
C GLN A 159 3.98 6.79 -19.98
N PRO A 160 5.23 6.89 -20.48
CA PRO A 160 6.39 6.36 -19.76
C PRO A 160 6.61 7.09 -18.43
N VAL A 161 6.79 6.32 -17.34
CA VAL A 161 6.95 6.85 -15.97
C VAL A 161 8.22 6.30 -15.35
N ARG A 162 9.11 7.18 -14.90
CA ARG A 162 10.24 6.81 -14.04
C ARG A 162 9.73 6.47 -12.65
N MET A 163 10.25 5.41 -12.03
CA MET A 163 9.92 5.09 -10.63
C MET A 163 11.15 5.20 -9.74
N VAL A 164 10.98 5.89 -8.61
CA VAL A 164 11.99 6.05 -7.57
C VAL A 164 11.46 5.38 -6.31
N PHE A 165 11.99 4.21 -5.99
CA PHE A 165 11.63 3.41 -4.83
C PHE A 165 12.46 3.85 -3.63
N VAL A 166 11.83 4.54 -2.68
CA VAL A 166 12.49 5.11 -1.50
C VAL A 166 12.23 4.21 -0.28
N GLU A 167 13.29 3.77 0.38
CA GLU A 167 13.19 2.92 1.57
C GLU A 167 13.33 3.76 2.85
N PRO A 168 12.40 3.64 3.81
CA PRO A 168 12.55 4.24 5.13
C PRO A 168 13.48 3.39 6.01
N GLU A 169 14.10 3.98 7.04
CA GLU A 169 14.81 3.20 8.07
C GLU A 169 13.94 3.05 9.33
N ASP A 170 13.43 4.17 9.85
CA ASP A 170 12.42 4.18 10.91
C ASP A 170 11.05 4.52 10.30
N ARG A 171 10.46 3.56 9.58
CA ARG A 171 9.18 3.72 8.88
C ARG A 171 8.09 4.32 9.76
N ALA A 172 8.01 3.90 11.02
CA ALA A 172 6.97 4.35 11.94
C ALA A 172 7.05 5.85 12.21
N ARG A 173 8.27 6.36 12.42
CA ARG A 173 8.54 7.77 12.66
C ARG A 173 8.51 8.58 11.37
N GLU A 174 9.28 8.16 10.38
CA GLU A 174 9.50 8.90 9.13
C GLU A 174 8.20 9.12 8.35
N TYR A 175 7.27 8.16 8.36
CA TYR A 175 6.02 8.27 7.61
C TYR A 175 4.85 8.89 8.39
N THR A 176 5.07 9.35 9.63
CA THR A 176 4.03 9.95 10.46
C THR A 176 4.32 11.44 10.69
N PHE A 177 4.15 12.23 9.62
CA PHE A 177 4.29 13.69 9.63
C PHE A 177 5.69 14.21 10.02
N ASP A 178 6.75 13.45 9.76
CA ASP A 178 8.13 13.86 10.04
C ASP A 178 8.65 14.77 8.93
N GLU A 179 8.83 16.06 9.24
CA GLU A 179 9.34 17.07 8.29
C GLU A 179 10.75 16.74 7.80
N ARG A 180 11.52 15.95 8.54
CA ARG A 180 12.82 15.47 8.08
C ARG A 180 12.67 14.48 6.92
N TYR A 181 11.58 13.72 6.86
CA TYR A 181 11.36 12.82 5.73
C TYR A 181 10.98 13.60 4.47
N GLU A 182 10.18 14.66 4.64
CA GLU A 182 9.88 15.63 3.58
C GLU A 182 11.16 16.30 3.07
N GLU A 183 12.00 16.85 3.96
CA GLU A 183 13.28 17.47 3.63
C GLU A 183 14.21 16.48 2.90
N PHE A 184 14.33 15.25 3.41
CA PHE A 184 15.11 14.18 2.77
C PHE A 184 14.64 13.89 1.34
N LEU A 185 13.33 13.79 1.12
CA LEU A 185 12.78 13.52 -0.20
C LEU A 185 13.02 14.69 -1.17
N LEU A 186 12.79 15.92 -0.71
CA LEU A 186 12.82 17.13 -1.55
C LEU A 186 14.24 17.64 -1.82
N GLU A 187 15.12 17.60 -0.82
CA GLU A 187 16.43 18.25 -0.88
C GLU A 187 17.57 17.25 -1.15
N GLU A 188 17.34 15.95 -1.02
CA GLU A 188 18.36 14.93 -1.27
C GLU A 188 17.96 13.95 -2.38
N ILE A 189 16.84 13.25 -2.23
CA ILE A 189 16.43 12.22 -3.21
C ILE A 189 16.08 12.83 -4.56
N LEU A 190 15.20 13.84 -4.58
CA LEU A 190 14.76 14.47 -5.82
C LEU A 190 15.94 15.07 -6.60
N PRO A 191 16.82 15.91 -6.03
CA PRO A 191 17.96 16.47 -6.75
C PRO A 191 18.97 15.42 -7.20
N ALA A 192 19.19 14.35 -6.41
CA ALA A 192 20.07 13.26 -6.81
C ALA A 192 19.54 12.51 -8.04
N VAL A 193 18.23 12.22 -8.07
CA VAL A 193 17.57 11.59 -9.22
C VAL A 193 17.62 12.51 -10.44
N GLU A 194 17.29 13.79 -10.30
CA GLU A 194 17.27 14.71 -11.44
C GLU A 194 18.67 15.01 -12.00
N SER A 195 19.69 15.03 -11.14
CA SER A 195 21.08 15.17 -11.58
C SER A 195 21.54 13.99 -12.43
N GLN A 196 21.14 12.77 -12.06
CA GLN A 196 21.58 11.54 -12.74
C GLN A 196 20.71 11.18 -13.96
N TYR A 197 19.40 11.40 -13.87
CA TYR A 197 18.42 10.93 -14.86
C TYR A 197 17.68 12.06 -15.58
N GLY A 198 17.91 13.32 -15.21
CA GLY A 198 17.22 14.49 -15.76
C GLY A 198 15.85 14.75 -15.10
N PRO A 199 15.31 15.97 -15.18
CA PRO A 199 14.00 16.30 -14.63
C PRO A 199 12.86 15.73 -15.50
N THR A 200 11.69 15.53 -14.88
CA THR A 200 10.45 15.19 -15.59
C THR A 200 9.41 16.31 -15.44
N PRO A 201 8.48 16.48 -16.42
CA PRO A 201 7.43 17.50 -16.35
C PRO A 201 6.51 17.37 -15.12
N GLU A 202 6.15 16.15 -14.75
CA GLU A 202 5.29 15.88 -13.60
C GLU A 202 6.02 15.04 -12.55
N ARG A 203 5.59 15.16 -11.29
CA ARG A 203 6.00 14.26 -10.21
C ARG A 203 4.78 13.73 -9.47
N ALA A 204 4.93 12.52 -8.96
CA ALA A 204 3.86 11.79 -8.30
C ALA A 204 4.39 11.06 -7.07
N LEU A 205 3.49 10.75 -6.13
CA LEU A 205 3.78 10.00 -4.92
C LEU A 205 2.91 8.74 -4.86
N TRP A 206 3.44 7.63 -4.35
CA TRP A 206 2.68 6.39 -4.17
C TRP A 206 3.07 5.67 -2.89
N GLY A 207 2.11 5.15 -2.15
CA GLY A 207 2.42 4.24 -1.05
C GLY A 207 1.21 3.52 -0.45
N ALA A 208 1.52 2.50 0.36
CA ALA A 208 0.52 1.74 1.10
C ALA A 208 0.56 2.05 2.60
N SER A 209 -0.58 2.03 3.29
CA SER A 209 -0.63 2.22 4.76
C SER A 209 -0.01 3.56 5.18
N LEU A 210 1.00 3.56 6.06
CA LEU A 210 1.79 4.76 6.36
C LEU A 210 2.46 5.38 5.12
N GLY A 211 2.88 4.57 4.15
CA GLY A 211 3.37 5.06 2.86
C GLY A 211 2.30 5.85 2.09
N GLY A 212 1.02 5.48 2.23
CA GLY A 212 -0.09 6.25 1.67
C GLY A 212 -0.33 7.56 2.43
N LEU A 213 -0.22 7.52 3.76
CA LEU A 213 -0.32 8.70 4.63
C LEU A 213 0.76 9.74 4.27
N VAL A 214 2.04 9.34 4.27
CA VAL A 214 3.16 10.24 3.98
C VAL A 214 3.09 10.78 2.54
N SER A 215 2.66 9.96 1.58
CA SER A 215 2.46 10.39 0.18
C SER A 215 1.42 11.51 0.08
N ALA A 216 0.26 11.32 0.70
CA ALA A 216 -0.77 12.36 0.72
C ALA A 216 -0.32 13.60 1.50
N TRP A 217 0.36 13.42 2.63
CA TRP A 217 0.83 14.54 3.44
C TRP A 217 1.90 15.40 2.74
N ILE A 218 2.90 14.78 2.10
CA ILE A 218 3.91 15.51 1.31
C ILE A 218 3.25 16.25 0.15
N ALA A 219 2.29 15.63 -0.55
CA ALA A 219 1.57 16.29 -1.64
C ALA A 219 0.74 17.49 -1.15
N TRP A 220 0.11 17.39 0.02
CA TRP A 220 -0.62 18.49 0.65
C TRP A 220 0.28 19.69 0.95
N ARG A 221 1.50 19.44 1.44
CA ARG A 221 2.49 20.49 1.75
C ARG A 221 3.20 21.05 0.52
N ASN A 222 3.29 20.26 -0.55
CA ASN A 222 4.08 20.59 -1.75
C ASN A 222 3.28 20.40 -3.06
N PRO A 223 2.09 21.02 -3.21
CA PRO A 223 1.23 20.82 -4.38
C PRO A 223 1.86 21.32 -5.69
N ASP A 224 2.79 22.28 -5.62
CA ASP A 224 3.52 22.79 -6.79
C ASP A 224 4.63 21.81 -7.25
N ARG A 225 5.04 20.89 -6.38
CA ARG A 225 6.09 19.89 -6.68
C ARG A 225 5.51 18.58 -7.18
N PHE A 226 4.39 18.13 -6.61
CA PHE A 226 3.73 16.86 -6.93
C PHE A 226 2.29 17.09 -7.36
N GLN A 227 1.89 16.49 -8.48
CA GLN A 227 0.55 16.70 -9.07
C GLN A 227 -0.36 15.47 -8.90
N LYS A 228 0.21 14.31 -8.56
CA LYS A 228 -0.48 13.02 -8.58
C LYS A 228 -0.13 12.21 -7.33
N VAL A 229 -1.12 11.55 -6.74
CA VAL A 229 -0.94 10.76 -5.53
C VAL A 229 -1.69 9.42 -5.66
N GLY A 230 -0.99 8.32 -5.45
CA GLY A 230 -1.56 6.99 -5.29
C GLY A 230 -1.52 6.55 -3.83
N THR A 231 -2.66 6.21 -3.26
CA THR A 231 -2.77 5.75 -1.87
C THR A 231 -3.46 4.39 -1.81
N GLN A 232 -2.80 3.41 -1.21
CA GLN A 232 -3.37 2.08 -0.98
C GLN A 232 -3.54 1.82 0.51
N SER A 233 -4.78 1.65 0.96
CA SER A 233 -5.13 1.50 2.38
C SER A 233 -4.45 2.56 3.25
N ALA A 234 -4.55 3.85 2.90
CA ALA A 234 -3.79 4.88 3.61
C ALA A 234 -4.16 4.93 5.10
N CYS A 235 -3.15 5.06 5.97
CA CYS A 235 -3.31 5.14 7.42
C CYS A 235 -3.79 6.53 7.86
N LEU A 236 -5.01 6.90 7.46
CA LEU A 236 -5.55 8.25 7.63
C LEU A 236 -6.07 8.53 9.04
N THR A 237 -6.25 7.50 9.87
CA THR A 237 -6.45 7.61 11.33
C THR A 237 -5.12 7.93 12.01
N ALA A 238 -4.60 9.14 11.75
CA ALA A 238 -3.32 9.61 12.25
C ALA A 238 -3.31 11.14 12.37
N GLU A 239 -2.58 11.64 13.37
CA GLU A 239 -2.33 13.07 13.58
C GLU A 239 -0.87 13.33 14.04
N PRO A 240 -0.34 14.55 13.82
CA PRO A 240 1.00 14.90 14.28
C PRO A 240 1.17 14.69 15.79
N GLY A 241 2.25 14.01 16.17
CA GLY A 241 2.57 13.74 17.58
C GLY A 241 1.78 12.60 18.24
N ASN A 242 0.85 11.95 17.53
CA ASN A 242 0.11 10.80 18.02
C ASN A 242 0.59 9.50 17.35
N GLN A 243 0.85 8.48 18.15
CA GLN A 243 1.28 7.16 17.67
C GLN A 243 0.13 6.17 17.52
N ASP A 244 -1.08 6.49 18.00
CA ASP A 244 -2.26 5.66 17.76
C ASP A 244 -2.69 5.77 16.29
N ARG A 245 -2.79 4.62 15.64
CA ARG A 245 -3.15 4.50 14.21
C ARG A 245 -4.55 3.95 14.00
N TYR A 246 -5.31 3.73 15.08
CA TYR A 246 -6.61 3.09 15.05
C TYR A 246 -7.71 4.04 15.49
N THR A 247 -7.43 4.90 16.48
CA THR A 247 -8.44 5.81 17.04
C THR A 247 -8.08 7.29 16.92
N ALA A 248 -6.88 7.60 16.42
CA ALA A 248 -6.49 8.98 16.21
C ALA A 248 -7.44 9.69 15.22
N PRO A 249 -7.67 11.00 15.40
CA PRO A 249 -8.40 11.82 14.45
C PRO A 249 -7.82 11.71 13.04
N GLU A 250 -8.68 11.91 12.05
CA GLU A 250 -8.28 11.94 10.64
C GLU A 250 -7.72 13.32 10.26
N TRP A 251 -6.63 13.70 10.93
CA TRP A 251 -6.10 15.07 10.87
C TRP A 251 -5.79 15.49 9.43
N LEU A 252 -5.17 14.61 8.64
CA LEU A 252 -4.83 14.93 7.25
C LEU A 252 -6.07 15.14 6.38
N THR A 253 -7.11 14.32 6.55
CA THR A 253 -8.40 14.51 5.87
C THR A 253 -9.00 15.87 6.23
N ALA A 254 -8.92 16.28 7.50
CA ALA A 254 -9.37 17.60 7.95
C ALA A 254 -8.54 18.74 7.34
N GLN A 255 -7.22 18.56 7.16
CA GLN A 255 -6.37 19.57 6.52
C GLN A 255 -6.75 19.80 5.06
N TYR A 256 -6.97 18.73 4.29
CA TYR A 256 -7.47 18.85 2.91
C TYR A 256 -8.87 19.46 2.84
N ALA A 257 -9.74 19.13 3.79
CA ALA A 257 -11.08 19.71 3.86
C ALA A 257 -11.03 21.24 4.06
N GLN A 258 -10.12 21.71 4.93
CA GLN A 258 -9.95 23.11 5.30
C GLN A 258 -9.13 23.94 4.29
N SER A 259 -8.21 23.33 3.55
CA SER A 259 -7.41 24.03 2.54
C SER A 259 -8.24 24.45 1.32
N GLU A 260 -7.77 25.41 0.52
CA GLU A 260 -8.28 25.54 -0.84
C GLU A 260 -8.03 24.25 -1.63
N ARG A 261 -8.78 24.05 -2.73
CA ARG A 261 -8.59 22.87 -3.58
C ARG A 261 -7.22 22.95 -4.25
N LEU A 262 -6.35 21.99 -3.93
CA LEU A 262 -5.01 21.88 -4.49
C LEU A 262 -5.05 21.27 -5.91
N PRO A 263 -4.07 21.56 -6.79
CA PRO A 263 -3.97 21.00 -8.14
C PRO A 263 -3.48 19.53 -8.13
N LEU A 264 -4.16 18.67 -7.38
CA LEU A 264 -3.80 17.27 -7.16
C LEU A 264 -4.81 16.31 -7.79
N ARG A 265 -4.32 15.18 -8.31
CA ARG A 265 -5.12 14.03 -8.76
C ARG A 265 -4.83 12.81 -7.88
N PHE A 266 -5.87 12.10 -7.45
CA PHE A 266 -5.75 10.98 -6.52
C PHE A 266 -6.22 9.64 -7.09
N TYR A 267 -5.41 8.61 -6.98
CA TYR A 267 -5.88 7.23 -7.00
C TYR A 267 -5.91 6.70 -5.57
N CYS A 268 -7.08 6.27 -5.10
CA CYS A 268 -7.27 5.75 -3.76
C CYS A 268 -7.82 4.33 -3.83
N GLU A 269 -7.25 3.42 -3.03
CA GLU A 269 -7.74 2.05 -2.90
C GLU A 269 -7.72 1.63 -1.43
N THR A 270 -8.60 0.73 -1.02
CA THR A 270 -8.58 0.10 0.31
C THR A 270 -9.25 -1.27 0.25
N GLY A 271 -8.86 -2.19 1.14
CA GLY A 271 -9.58 -3.42 1.40
C GLY A 271 -10.89 -3.19 2.17
N GLN A 272 -11.86 -4.07 1.97
CA GLN A 272 -13.12 -4.09 2.71
C GLN A 272 -13.00 -4.74 4.09
N ILE A 273 -11.94 -5.52 4.31
CA ILE A 273 -11.71 -6.31 5.53
C ILE A 273 -10.51 -5.72 6.28
N GLU A 274 -10.58 -4.43 6.61
CA GLU A 274 -9.54 -3.73 7.38
C GLU A 274 -10.09 -2.50 8.13
N TRP A 275 -9.45 -2.11 9.24
CA TRP A 275 -9.86 -0.94 10.03
C TRP A 275 -9.80 0.39 9.29
N LEU A 276 -8.98 0.52 8.25
CA LEU A 276 -8.77 1.77 7.53
C LEU A 276 -9.85 2.05 6.47
N LEU A 277 -10.74 1.10 6.18
CA LEU A 277 -11.81 1.24 5.19
C LEU A 277 -12.62 2.53 5.41
N ALA A 278 -13.07 2.75 6.64
CA ALA A 278 -13.94 3.88 6.95
C ALA A 278 -13.23 5.23 6.75
N ALA A 279 -11.95 5.31 7.11
CA ALA A 279 -11.15 6.53 6.94
C ALA A 279 -10.86 6.82 5.46
N ASN A 280 -10.53 5.79 4.67
CA ASN A 280 -10.31 5.93 3.23
C ASN A 280 -11.62 6.30 2.49
N ARG A 281 -12.77 5.76 2.90
CA ARG A 281 -14.09 6.20 2.38
C ARG A 281 -14.34 7.68 2.64
N ARG A 282 -14.09 8.15 3.87
CA ARG A 282 -14.27 9.57 4.24
C ARG A 282 -13.32 10.49 3.47
N PHE A 283 -12.08 10.07 3.27
CA PHE A 283 -11.14 10.82 2.45
C PHE A 283 -11.57 10.90 0.99
N ALA A 284 -12.00 9.80 0.39
CA ALA A 284 -12.55 9.79 -0.98
C ALA A 284 -13.80 10.68 -1.09
N ALA A 285 -14.71 10.63 -0.11
CA ALA A 285 -15.87 11.52 -0.06
C ALA A 285 -15.45 13.00 0.01
N MET A 286 -14.49 13.34 0.87
CA MET A 286 -13.93 14.69 0.94
C MET A 286 -13.32 15.13 -0.39
N LEU A 287 -12.57 14.25 -1.07
CA LEU A 287 -12.02 14.53 -2.40
C LEU A 287 -13.13 14.84 -3.41
N ALA A 288 -14.23 14.09 -3.37
CA ALA A 288 -15.41 14.32 -4.22
C ALA A 288 -16.08 15.66 -3.91
N ASP A 289 -16.36 15.96 -2.63
CA ASP A 289 -17.01 17.20 -2.19
C ASP A 289 -16.21 18.44 -2.57
N LYS A 290 -14.87 18.34 -2.51
CA LYS A 290 -13.97 19.41 -2.93
C LYS A 290 -13.71 19.44 -4.43
N GLY A 291 -14.21 18.47 -5.20
CA GLY A 291 -14.05 18.39 -6.65
C GLY A 291 -12.61 18.10 -7.09
N TYR A 292 -11.86 17.29 -6.35
CA TYR A 292 -10.58 16.75 -6.80
C TYR A 292 -10.81 15.68 -7.88
N PRO A 293 -10.02 15.65 -8.97
CA PRO A 293 -9.98 14.50 -9.87
C PRO A 293 -9.48 13.27 -9.10
N HIS A 294 -10.34 12.26 -8.91
CA HIS A 294 -9.97 11.08 -8.16
C HIS A 294 -10.68 9.80 -8.65
N ALA A 295 -10.05 8.66 -8.35
CA ALA A 295 -10.66 7.34 -8.42
C ALA A 295 -10.57 6.69 -7.04
N TYR A 296 -11.63 6.01 -6.62
CA TYR A 296 -11.68 5.27 -5.35
C TYR A 296 -12.16 3.85 -5.58
N HIS A 297 -11.38 2.87 -5.11
CA HIS A 297 -11.69 1.45 -5.25
C HIS A 297 -11.67 0.73 -3.90
N GLU A 298 -12.66 -0.12 -3.68
CA GLU A 298 -12.69 -1.05 -2.57
C GLU A 298 -12.45 -2.47 -3.08
N ARG A 299 -11.54 -3.20 -2.45
CA ARG A 299 -11.23 -4.58 -2.79
C ARG A 299 -11.82 -5.52 -1.75
N LYS A 300 -12.35 -6.66 -2.18
CA LYS A 300 -12.89 -7.71 -1.32
C LYS A 300 -11.75 -8.50 -0.65
N SER A 301 -10.89 -7.79 0.08
CA SER A 301 -9.69 -8.28 0.73
C SER A 301 -9.35 -7.37 1.92
N GLY A 302 -8.32 -7.70 2.69
CA GLY A 302 -7.86 -6.92 3.84
C GLY A 302 -6.68 -5.98 3.56
N HIS A 303 -5.95 -5.66 4.64
CA HIS A 303 -4.77 -4.79 4.63
C HIS A 303 -3.51 -5.56 4.20
N ASN A 304 -3.49 -6.04 2.96
CA ASN A 304 -2.50 -7.01 2.50
C ASN A 304 -2.02 -6.74 1.06
N TRP A 305 -0.98 -7.45 0.64
CA TRP A 305 -0.41 -7.30 -0.71
C TRP A 305 -1.32 -7.80 -1.83
N MET A 306 -2.27 -8.69 -1.54
CA MET A 306 -3.26 -9.10 -2.53
C MET A 306 -4.12 -7.91 -2.95
N THR A 307 -4.55 -7.10 -1.99
CA THR A 307 -5.23 -5.82 -2.24
C THR A 307 -4.33 -4.90 -3.07
N TRP A 308 -3.12 -4.61 -2.58
CA TRP A 308 -2.28 -3.58 -3.18
C TRP A 308 -1.77 -3.95 -4.58
N ARG A 309 -1.52 -5.24 -4.86
CA ARG A 309 -1.12 -5.68 -6.20
C ARG A 309 -2.23 -5.48 -7.24
N GLN A 310 -3.50 -5.67 -6.86
CA GLN A 310 -4.62 -5.42 -7.77
C GLN A 310 -4.78 -3.94 -8.14
N GLY A 311 -4.34 -3.02 -7.28
CA GLY A 311 -4.43 -1.59 -7.52
C GLY A 311 -3.35 -0.99 -8.42
N LEU A 312 -2.26 -1.72 -8.68
CA LEU A 312 -1.11 -1.16 -9.41
C LEU A 312 -1.50 -0.72 -10.83
N ALA A 313 -2.05 -1.64 -11.63
CA ALA A 313 -2.37 -1.34 -13.03
C ALA A 313 -3.53 -0.32 -13.18
N PRO A 314 -4.67 -0.46 -12.46
CA PRO A 314 -5.72 0.56 -12.50
C PRO A 314 -5.25 1.94 -12.06
N GLY A 315 -4.42 2.02 -11.01
CA GLY A 315 -3.92 3.31 -10.54
C GLY A 315 -2.91 3.95 -11.48
N LEU A 316 -2.01 3.17 -12.10
CA LEU A 316 -1.12 3.69 -13.14
C LEU A 316 -1.93 4.22 -14.35
N ARG A 317 -2.94 3.49 -14.81
CA ARG A 317 -3.83 3.94 -15.89
C ARG A 317 -4.55 5.23 -15.54
N PHE A 318 -5.07 5.35 -14.31
CA PHE A 318 -5.77 6.55 -13.89
C PHE A 318 -4.85 7.78 -13.80
N LEU A 319 -3.64 7.60 -13.26
CA LEU A 319 -2.70 8.70 -13.05
C LEU A 319 -1.93 9.09 -14.32
N PHE A 320 -1.62 8.14 -15.20
CA PHE A 320 -0.70 8.31 -16.33
C PHE A 320 -1.24 7.80 -17.67
N GLY A 321 -2.53 7.47 -17.74
CA GLY A 321 -3.19 7.03 -18.98
C GLY A 321 -3.03 8.01 -20.14
N LEU A 322 -2.94 7.46 -21.34
CA LEU A 322 -2.82 8.18 -22.62
C LEU A 322 -4.14 8.74 -23.12
#